data_AF-A0A944NXC3-F1
#
_entry.id   AF-A0A944NXC3-F1
#
_cell.length_a   1.000
_cell.length_b   1.000
_cell.length_c   1.000
_cell.angle_alpha   90.00
_cell.angle_beta   90.00
_cell.angle_gamma   90.00
#
_symmetry.space_group_name_H-M   'P 1'
#
loop_
_entity.id
_entity.type
_entity.pdbx_description
1 polymer ?
#
loop_
_entity_poly.entity_id
_entity_poly.type
_entity_poly.pdbx_seq_one_letter_code
_entity_poly.pdbx_strand_id
1 'polypeptide(L)'
;MTGAQENHANNAAQRKASGRKASGGLVRWLVRFPLMWAALTVLLAGAAAYLHLKGQEASLQALYVSAFALLAFAGLAWALGAARARNSAARLLRAAADESDEGLLMVSADGRFVFTNASFHRLFASAAETTSGRVTSLDAIGRALREDEMAVAAFQRLVGAAEAGVGRHEEFPIVSVSGSVEWRRLTVSPVTRAGHAADGPGALWRAEDITASREMDAIRREEEHHLADFLDLLPVGFFSADSSGRFLYVNQTLAQWLDASPEGMVASPLDEYMSPGEDRR
;
A
#
# COMPACT_ATOMS: atom_id res chain seq x y z
N MET A 1 -42.50 -20.58 22.94
CA MET A 1 -42.31 -19.41 23.84
C MET A 1 -40.95 -18.71 23.62
N THR A 2 -40.26 -18.96 22.50
CA THR A 2 -38.85 -18.55 22.28
C THR A 2 -38.69 -17.25 21.48
N GLY A 3 -39.66 -16.87 20.64
CA GLY A 3 -39.57 -15.67 19.79
C GLY A 3 -39.80 -14.32 20.50
N ALA A 4 -40.39 -14.32 21.70
CA ALA A 4 -40.64 -13.09 22.45
C ALA A 4 -39.38 -12.57 23.17
N GLN A 5 -38.52 -13.46 23.67
CA GLN A 5 -37.28 -13.05 24.35
C GLN A 5 -36.21 -12.53 23.38
N GLU A 6 -36.15 -13.07 22.17
CA GLU A 6 -35.19 -12.65 21.14
C GLU A 6 -35.47 -11.23 20.62
N ASN A 7 -36.75 -10.88 20.49
CA ASN A 7 -37.17 -9.57 20.02
C ASN A 7 -36.89 -8.45 21.06
N HIS A 8 -36.95 -8.77 22.36
CA HIS A 8 -36.59 -7.83 23.43
C HIS A 8 -35.07 -7.57 23.51
N ALA A 9 -34.23 -8.58 23.26
CA ALA A 9 -32.78 -8.43 23.24
C ALA A 9 -32.31 -7.56 22.06
N ASN A 10 -32.92 -7.74 20.88
CA ASN A 10 -32.56 -7.00 19.67
C ASN A 10 -32.97 -5.50 19.77
N ASN A 11 -34.12 -5.22 20.38
CA ASN A 11 -34.59 -3.85 20.62
C ASN A 11 -33.72 -3.11 21.66
N ALA A 12 -33.21 -3.81 22.68
CA ALA A 12 -32.29 -3.25 23.67
C ALA A 12 -30.91 -2.93 23.08
N ALA A 13 -30.40 -3.77 22.17
CA ALA A 13 -29.15 -3.54 21.46
C ALA A 13 -29.25 -2.35 20.48
N GLN A 14 -30.36 -2.21 19.75
CA GLN A 14 -30.62 -1.06 18.87
C GLN A 14 -30.74 0.27 19.63
N ARG A 15 -31.36 0.28 20.83
CA ARG A 15 -31.43 1.47 21.69
C ARG A 15 -30.06 1.88 22.24
N LYS A 16 -29.21 0.93 22.63
CA LYS A 16 -27.82 1.21 23.05
C LYS A 16 -26.95 1.73 21.89
N ALA A 17 -27.16 1.24 20.67
CA ALA A 17 -26.44 1.69 19.48
C ALA A 17 -26.86 3.09 19.00
N SER A 18 -28.14 3.47 19.14
CA SER A 18 -28.60 4.83 18.79
C SER A 18 -28.16 5.88 19.82
N GLY A 19 -28.15 5.55 21.11
CA GLY A 19 -27.67 6.43 22.18
C GLY A 19 -26.17 6.77 22.09
N ARG A 20 -25.34 5.84 21.60
CA ARG A 20 -23.88 6.06 21.41
C ARG A 20 -23.56 6.85 20.14
N LYS A 21 -24.42 6.80 19.11
CA LYS A 21 -24.28 7.62 17.89
C LYS A 21 -24.69 9.08 18.11
N ALA A 22 -25.69 9.33 18.96
CA ALA A 22 -26.17 10.68 19.26
C ALA A 22 -25.13 11.54 20.01
N SER A 23 -24.39 10.96 20.97
CA SER A 23 -23.38 11.70 21.74
C SER A 23 -22.13 12.07 20.93
N GLY A 24 -21.70 11.20 20.01
CA GLY A 24 -20.57 11.47 19.11
C GLY A 24 -20.86 12.55 18.06
N GLY A 25 -22.13 12.69 17.65
CA GLY A 25 -22.57 13.72 16.70
C GLY A 25 -22.50 15.13 17.28
N LEU A 26 -22.96 15.31 18.53
CA LEU A 26 -22.92 16.60 19.21
C LEU A 26 -21.49 17.10 19.39
N VAL A 27 -20.58 16.21 19.81
CA VAL A 27 -19.15 16.51 19.99
C VAL A 27 -18.48 16.86 18.65
N ARG A 28 -18.79 16.14 17.57
CA ARG A 28 -18.27 16.46 16.22
C ARG A 28 -18.82 17.78 15.68
N TRP A 29 -20.07 18.12 15.98
CA TRP A 29 -20.70 19.38 15.60
C TRP A 29 -20.08 20.57 16.35
N LEU A 30 -19.88 20.44 17.67
CA LEU A 30 -19.27 21.48 18.51
C LEU A 30 -17.83 21.82 18.09
N VAL A 31 -17.04 20.85 17.58
CA VAL A 31 -15.66 21.09 17.10
C VAL A 31 -15.62 21.72 15.69
N ARG A 32 -16.71 21.67 14.93
CA ARG A 32 -16.74 22.11 13.53
C ARG A 32 -16.80 23.64 13.38
N PHE A 33 -17.16 24.37 14.43
CA PHE A 33 -17.38 25.82 14.39
C PHE A 33 -16.55 26.58 15.45
N PRO A 34 -15.21 26.65 15.31
CA PRO A 34 -14.35 27.38 16.25
C PRO A 34 -14.70 28.88 16.36
N LEU A 35 -15.20 29.48 15.27
CA LEU A 35 -15.64 30.88 15.24
C LEU A 35 -16.85 31.16 16.16
N MET A 36 -17.77 30.19 16.29
CA MET A 36 -18.93 30.33 17.18
C MET A 36 -18.49 30.38 18.64
N TRP A 37 -17.55 29.53 19.04
CA TRP A 37 -16.95 29.54 20.37
C TRP A 37 -16.16 30.81 20.65
N ALA A 38 -15.42 31.31 19.66
CA ALA A 38 -14.72 32.59 19.77
C ALA A 38 -15.68 33.76 20.00
N ALA A 39 -16.76 33.84 19.21
CA ALA A 39 -17.79 34.86 19.36
C ALA A 39 -18.48 34.78 20.73
N LEU A 40 -18.85 33.56 21.17
CA LEU A 40 -19.46 33.34 22.48
C LEU A 40 -18.52 33.74 23.64
N THR A 41 -17.23 33.41 23.52
CA THR A 41 -16.21 33.76 24.53
C THR A 41 -16.05 35.27 24.62
N VAL A 42 -15.93 35.97 23.48
CA VAL A 42 -15.83 37.44 23.44
C VAL A 42 -17.08 38.10 24.03
N LEU A 43 -18.26 37.60 23.68
CA LEU A 43 -19.53 38.15 24.16
C LEU A 43 -19.70 37.97 25.68
N LEU A 44 -19.42 36.78 26.21
CA LEU A 44 -19.51 36.51 27.64
C LEU A 44 -18.42 37.21 28.44
N ALA A 45 -17.18 37.28 27.93
CA ALA A 45 -16.10 38.03 28.57
C ALA A 45 -16.39 39.53 28.61
N GLY A 46 -16.95 40.10 27.53
CA GLY A 46 -17.40 41.49 27.49
C GLY A 46 -18.53 41.78 28.48
N ALA A 47 -19.51 40.88 28.58
CA ALA A 47 -20.59 41.00 29.57
C ALA A 47 -20.08 40.88 31.02
N ALA A 48 -19.13 39.98 31.29
CA ALA A 48 -18.49 39.87 32.60
C ALA A 48 -17.71 41.14 32.97
N ALA A 49 -16.92 41.68 32.04
CA ALA A 49 -16.16 42.92 32.23
C ALA A 49 -17.08 44.13 32.50
N TYR A 50 -18.21 44.23 31.79
CA TYR A 50 -19.21 45.27 32.02
C TYR A 50 -19.83 45.20 33.42
N LEU A 51 -20.14 43.99 33.90
CA LEU A 51 -20.70 43.79 35.25
C LEU A 51 -19.68 44.10 36.36
N HIS A 52 -18.39 43.78 36.14
CA HIS A 52 -17.31 44.15 37.07
C HIS A 52 -17.11 45.68 37.13
N LEU A 53 -17.07 46.36 35.97
CA LEU A 53 -16.90 47.82 35.91
C LEU A 53 -18.04 48.60 36.61
N LYS A 54 -19.23 48.00 36.75
CA LYS A 54 -20.35 48.57 37.51
C LYS A 54 -20.29 48.33 39.01
N GLY A 55 -19.21 47.73 39.53
CA GLY A 55 -19.06 47.44 40.97
C GLY A 55 -19.95 46.31 41.47
N GLN A 56 -20.51 45.48 40.58
CA GLN A 56 -21.32 44.31 40.92
C GLN A 56 -20.49 43.01 40.97
N GLU A 57 -19.26 43.10 41.47
CA GLU A 57 -18.29 42.01 41.47
C GLU A 57 -18.77 40.76 42.23
N ALA A 58 -19.58 40.95 43.27
CA ALA A 58 -20.14 39.86 44.09
C ALA A 58 -21.59 39.47 43.72
N SER A 59 -22.13 39.98 42.60
CA SER A 59 -23.47 39.57 42.15
C SER A 59 -23.45 38.14 41.61
N LEU A 60 -24.47 37.33 41.94
CA LEU A 60 -24.63 35.98 41.40
C LEU A 60 -24.61 35.98 39.86
N GLN A 61 -25.14 37.03 39.24
CA GLN A 61 -25.14 37.22 37.79
C GLN A 61 -23.72 37.37 37.21
N ALA A 62 -22.87 38.19 37.83
CA ALA A 62 -21.47 38.34 37.40
C ALA A 62 -20.68 37.03 37.54
N LEU A 63 -20.98 36.24 38.58
CA LEU A 63 -20.35 34.94 38.81
C LEU A 63 -20.75 33.92 37.72
N TYR A 64 -22.03 33.84 37.37
CA TYR A 64 -22.52 32.96 36.31
C TYR A 64 -21.95 33.32 34.95
N VAL A 65 -21.97 34.61 34.57
CA VAL A 65 -21.44 35.05 33.27
C VAL A 65 -19.96 34.75 33.14
N SER A 66 -19.18 34.95 34.22
CA SER A 66 -17.76 34.61 34.26
C SER A 66 -17.50 33.10 34.16
N ALA A 67 -18.31 32.28 34.84
CA ALA A 67 -18.23 30.82 34.73
C ALA A 67 -18.56 30.30 33.32
N PHE A 68 -19.59 30.86 32.68
CA PHE A 68 -19.92 30.54 31.28
C PHE A 68 -18.82 31.01 30.31
N ALA A 69 -18.19 32.17 30.55
CA ALA A 69 -17.07 32.64 29.75
C ALA A 69 -15.87 31.67 29.82
N LEU A 70 -15.55 31.15 31.01
CA LEU A 70 -14.50 30.15 31.21
C LEU A 70 -14.81 28.83 30.49
N LEU A 71 -16.06 28.37 30.55
CA LEU A 71 -16.49 27.16 29.82
C LEU A 71 -16.41 27.37 28.30
N ALA A 72 -16.82 28.52 27.79
CA ALA A 72 -16.70 28.86 26.38
C ALA A 72 -15.23 28.93 25.92
N PHE A 73 -14.34 29.51 26.74
CA PHE A 73 -12.91 29.56 26.47
C PHE A 73 -12.27 28.16 26.48
N ALA A 74 -12.62 27.31 27.45
CA ALA A 74 -12.17 25.92 27.49
C ALA A 74 -12.65 25.12 26.25
N GLY A 75 -13.90 25.34 25.83
CA GLY A 75 -14.46 24.78 24.60
C GLY A 75 -13.71 25.23 23.34
N LEU A 76 -13.37 26.52 23.25
CA LEU A 76 -12.56 27.08 22.16
C LEU A 76 -11.15 26.48 22.12
N ALA A 77 -10.47 26.43 23.27
CA ALA A 77 -9.13 25.85 23.39
C ALA A 77 -9.12 24.37 22.99
N TRP A 78 -10.13 23.61 23.41
CA TRP A 78 -10.29 22.21 23.02
C TRP A 78 -10.59 22.05 21.53
N ALA A 79 -11.47 22.88 20.94
CA ALA A 79 -11.77 22.85 19.51
C ALA A 79 -10.55 23.18 18.65
N LEU A 80 -9.78 24.21 19.02
CA LEU A 80 -8.53 24.59 18.36
C LEU A 80 -7.46 23.50 18.50
N GLY A 81 -7.30 22.93 19.71
CA GLY A 81 -6.39 21.82 19.96
C GLY A 81 -6.73 20.57 19.15
N ALA A 82 -8.01 20.18 19.11
CA ALA A 82 -8.48 19.04 18.33
C ALA A 82 -8.34 19.26 16.82
N ALA A 83 -8.60 20.47 16.32
CA ALA A 83 -8.37 20.81 14.92
C ALA A 83 -6.88 20.78 14.56
N ARG A 84 -6.02 21.33 15.42
CA ARG A 84 -4.56 21.32 15.24
C ARG A 84 -4.00 19.90 15.25
N ALA A 85 -4.46 19.05 16.17
CA ALA A 85 -4.04 17.65 16.29
C ALA A 85 -4.42 16.81 15.05
N ARG A 86 -5.62 17.03 14.48
CA ARG A 86 -6.01 16.40 13.21
C ARG A 86 -5.11 16.83 12.05
N ASN A 87 -4.79 18.12 11.99
CA ASN A 87 -3.92 18.68 10.95
C ASN A 87 -2.45 18.26 11.12
N SER A 88 -1.97 18.00 12.33
CA SER A 88 -0.62 17.45 12.54
C SER A 88 -0.53 15.98 12.16
N ALA A 89 -1.49 15.15 12.58
CA ALA A 89 -1.50 13.74 12.21
C ALA A 89 -1.63 13.54 10.68
N ALA A 90 -2.52 14.29 10.02
CA ALA A 90 -2.66 14.24 8.57
C ALA A 90 -1.39 14.69 7.84
N ARG A 91 -0.68 15.71 8.35
CA ARG A 91 0.60 16.15 7.79
C ARG A 91 1.70 15.12 7.97
N LEU A 92 1.79 14.48 9.14
CA LEU A 92 2.77 13.42 9.40
C LEU A 92 2.52 12.20 8.52
N LEU A 93 1.27 11.74 8.40
CA LEU A 93 0.93 10.63 7.50
C LEU A 93 1.24 10.96 6.04
N ARG A 94 0.98 12.20 5.61
CA ARG A 94 1.33 12.66 4.26
C ARG A 94 2.84 12.70 4.05
N ALA A 95 3.61 13.22 5.01
CA ALA A 95 5.06 13.24 4.95
C ALA A 95 5.65 11.82 4.90
N ALA A 96 5.18 10.92 5.76
CA ALA A 96 5.59 9.52 5.74
C ALA A 96 5.24 8.83 4.41
N ALA A 97 4.08 9.13 3.84
CA ALA A 97 3.69 8.63 2.52
C ALA A 97 4.58 9.21 1.41
N ASP A 98 4.98 10.49 1.49
CA ASP A 98 5.88 11.12 0.52
C ASP A 98 7.33 10.64 0.63
N GLU A 99 7.76 10.15 1.80
CA GLU A 99 9.08 9.55 2.04
C GLU A 99 9.16 8.08 1.57
N SER A 100 8.02 7.42 1.36
CA SER A 100 7.98 6.05 0.83
C SER A 100 8.41 6.01 -0.63
N ASP A 101 9.26 5.05 -0.99
CA ASP A 101 9.60 4.79 -2.40
C ASP A 101 8.47 4.14 -3.20
N GLU A 102 7.50 3.54 -2.52
CA GLU A 102 6.28 3.05 -3.15
C GLU A 102 5.36 4.20 -3.54
N GLY A 103 4.82 4.16 -4.76
CA GLY A 103 3.79 5.06 -5.21
C GLY A 103 2.45 4.73 -4.57
N LEU A 104 1.86 5.67 -3.85
CA LEU A 104 0.56 5.52 -3.20
C LEU A 104 -0.48 6.38 -3.91
N LEU A 105 -1.58 5.76 -4.30
CA LEU A 105 -2.76 6.41 -4.84
C LEU A 105 -4.00 5.92 -4.09
N MET A 106 -4.83 6.84 -3.60
CA MET A 106 -6.14 6.53 -3.07
C MET A 106 -7.20 7.06 -4.02
N VAL A 107 -8.11 6.17 -4.42
CA VAL A 107 -9.23 6.47 -5.30
C VAL A 107 -10.53 6.33 -4.52
N SER A 108 -11.43 7.28 -4.72
CA SER A 108 -12.81 7.23 -4.20
C SER A 108 -13.66 6.26 -5.04
N ALA A 109 -14.84 5.88 -4.57
CA ALA A 109 -15.72 4.96 -5.31
C ALA A 109 -16.21 5.54 -6.65
N ASP A 110 -16.16 6.86 -6.82
CA ASP A 110 -16.44 7.58 -8.07
C ASP A 110 -15.24 7.65 -9.03
N GLY A 111 -14.15 6.91 -8.74
CA GLY A 111 -12.95 6.87 -9.58
C GLY A 111 -12.04 8.11 -9.44
N ARG A 112 -12.35 9.04 -8.54
CA ARG A 112 -11.55 10.26 -8.35
C ARG A 112 -10.36 10.04 -7.43
N PHE A 113 -9.24 10.68 -7.75
CA PHE A 113 -8.04 10.66 -6.91
C PHE A 113 -8.30 11.50 -5.64
N VAL A 114 -8.26 10.83 -4.49
CA VAL A 114 -8.38 11.46 -3.17
C VAL A 114 -7.01 11.84 -2.62
N PHE A 115 -6.01 11.02 -2.92
CA PHE A 115 -4.65 11.21 -2.44
C PHE A 115 -3.65 10.58 -3.41
N THR A 116 -2.55 11.28 -3.65
CA THR A 116 -1.34 10.73 -4.26
C THR A 116 -0.11 11.23 -3.50
N ASN A 117 0.90 10.38 -3.36
CA ASN A 117 2.22 10.78 -2.88
C ASN A 117 3.13 11.21 -4.05
N ALA A 118 4.32 11.73 -3.72
CA ALA A 118 5.32 12.12 -4.71
C ALA A 118 5.82 10.94 -5.57
N SER A 119 6.09 9.79 -4.92
CA SER A 119 6.63 8.59 -5.59
C SER A 119 5.69 8.03 -6.66
N PHE A 120 4.36 8.13 -6.48
CA PHE A 120 3.40 7.70 -7.51
C PHE A 120 3.57 8.46 -8.82
N HIS A 121 3.79 9.78 -8.75
CA HIS A 121 4.02 10.59 -9.95
C HIS A 121 5.38 10.32 -10.60
N ARG A 122 6.39 9.97 -9.79
CA ARG A 122 7.72 9.57 -10.29
C ARG A 122 7.66 8.23 -11.02
N LEU A 123 7.01 7.22 -10.44
CA LEU A 123 6.91 5.86 -11.01
C LEU A 123 6.07 5.79 -12.29
N PHE A 124 5.14 6.73 -12.47
CA PHE A 124 4.28 6.86 -13.65
C PHE A 124 4.54 8.19 -14.39
N ALA A 125 5.79 8.66 -14.43
CA ALA A 125 6.15 9.92 -15.08
C ALA A 125 5.78 9.93 -16.58
N SER A 126 5.81 8.79 -17.26
CA SER A 126 5.37 8.64 -18.65
C SER A 126 3.87 8.92 -18.85
N ALA A 127 3.06 8.75 -17.81
CA ALA A 127 1.62 9.04 -17.79
C ALA A 127 1.29 10.44 -17.26
N ALA A 128 2.29 11.23 -16.85
CA ALA A 128 2.09 12.54 -16.29
C ALA A 128 1.73 13.57 -17.38
N GLU A 129 0.85 14.52 -17.05
CA GLU A 129 0.55 15.63 -17.96
C GLU A 129 1.76 16.55 -18.11
N THR A 130 2.05 16.98 -19.33
CA THR A 130 3.20 17.85 -19.63
C THR A 130 3.16 19.17 -18.86
N THR A 131 1.98 19.72 -18.60
CA THR A 131 1.83 21.01 -17.91
C THR A 131 2.03 20.91 -16.40
N SER A 132 1.55 19.84 -15.77
CA SER A 132 1.55 19.71 -14.30
C SER A 132 2.66 18.79 -13.78
N GLY A 133 3.22 17.92 -14.63
CA GLY A 133 4.14 16.85 -14.23
C GLY A 133 3.47 15.82 -13.32
N ARG A 134 2.13 15.77 -13.30
CA ARG A 134 1.35 14.88 -12.44
C ARG A 134 0.42 14.00 -13.24
N VAL A 135 0.17 12.82 -12.69
CA VAL A 135 -0.84 11.88 -13.17
C VAL A 135 -2.18 12.26 -12.56
N THR A 136 -3.17 12.57 -13.40
CA THR A 136 -4.46 13.13 -12.99
C THR A 136 -5.61 12.10 -13.02
N SER A 137 -5.45 10.99 -13.74
CA SER A 137 -6.46 9.93 -13.84
C SER A 137 -5.85 8.55 -14.09
N LEU A 138 -6.62 7.48 -13.80
CA LEU A 138 -6.24 6.11 -14.18
C LEU A 138 -6.16 5.95 -15.70
N ASP A 139 -7.02 6.66 -16.45
CA ASP A 139 -6.99 6.64 -17.92
C ASP A 139 -5.64 7.13 -18.46
N ALA A 140 -5.00 8.10 -17.82
CA ALA A 140 -3.68 8.57 -18.24
C ALA A 140 -2.63 7.44 -18.19
N ILE A 141 -2.69 6.58 -17.17
CA ILE A 141 -1.82 5.40 -17.06
C ILE A 141 -2.15 4.41 -18.17
N GLY A 142 -3.44 4.10 -18.36
CA GLY A 142 -3.88 3.22 -19.45
C GLY A 142 -3.43 3.72 -20.84
N ARG A 143 -3.36 5.04 -21.06
CA ARG A 143 -2.83 5.64 -22.30
C ARG A 143 -1.33 5.43 -22.46
N ALA A 144 -0.57 5.56 -21.39
CA ALA A 144 0.88 5.37 -21.41
C ALA A 144 1.29 3.91 -21.68
N LEU A 145 0.42 2.95 -21.34
CA LEU A 145 0.68 1.52 -21.56
C LEU A 145 0.29 1.02 -22.95
N ARG A 146 -0.29 1.85 -23.83
CA ARG A 146 -0.91 1.41 -25.10
C ARG A 146 0.02 0.71 -26.08
N GLU A 147 1.33 0.91 -25.95
CA GLU A 147 2.33 0.27 -26.81
C GLU A 147 2.50 -1.22 -26.49
N ASP A 148 2.08 -1.67 -25.31
CA ASP A 148 2.18 -3.07 -24.88
C ASP A 148 0.78 -3.63 -24.54
N GLU A 149 0.26 -4.51 -25.41
CA GLU A 149 -1.06 -5.14 -25.24
C GLU A 149 -1.17 -5.94 -23.93
N MET A 150 -0.09 -6.58 -23.50
CA MET A 150 -0.05 -7.36 -22.26
C MET A 150 -0.13 -6.44 -21.05
N ALA A 151 0.58 -5.31 -21.08
CA ALA A 151 0.52 -4.29 -20.04
C ALA A 151 -0.88 -3.65 -19.95
N VAL A 152 -1.51 -3.35 -21.09
CA VAL A 152 -2.89 -2.85 -21.13
C VAL A 152 -3.86 -3.85 -20.51
N ALA A 153 -3.77 -5.13 -20.89
CA ALA A 153 -4.65 -6.17 -20.36
C ALA A 153 -4.46 -6.36 -18.84
N ALA A 154 -3.21 -6.32 -18.36
CA ALA A 154 -2.89 -6.39 -16.92
C ALA A 154 -3.49 -5.20 -16.16
N PHE A 155 -3.31 -3.98 -16.67
CA PHE A 155 -3.86 -2.79 -16.05
C PHE A 155 -5.39 -2.81 -16.02
N GLN A 156 -6.06 -3.22 -17.11
CA GLN A 156 -7.52 -3.36 -17.15
C GLN A 156 -8.05 -4.39 -16.14
N ARG A 157 -7.34 -5.51 -15.91
CA ARG A 157 -7.70 -6.47 -14.85
C ARG A 157 -7.62 -5.84 -13.46
N LEU A 158 -6.63 -4.98 -13.20
CA LEU A 158 -6.54 -4.25 -11.94
C LEU A 158 -7.67 -3.24 -11.77
N VAL A 159 -8.01 -2.49 -12.82
CA VAL A 159 -9.14 -1.54 -12.77
C VAL A 159 -10.44 -2.27 -12.48
N GLY A 160 -10.71 -3.36 -13.19
CA GLY A 160 -11.90 -4.18 -12.93
C GLY A 160 -11.92 -4.79 -11.51
N ALA A 161 -10.76 -5.19 -10.97
CA ALA A 161 -10.65 -5.66 -9.60
C ALA A 161 -10.94 -4.54 -8.57
N ALA A 162 -10.47 -3.32 -8.84
CA ALA A 162 -10.75 -2.15 -8.01
C ALA A 162 -12.25 -1.85 -7.94
N GLU A 163 -12.93 -1.86 -9.09
CA GLU A 163 -14.38 -1.64 -9.20
C GLU A 163 -15.19 -2.76 -8.53
N ALA A 164 -14.73 -4.00 -8.63
CA ALA A 164 -15.32 -5.14 -7.94
C ALA A 164 -15.03 -5.14 -6.42
N GLY A 165 -14.19 -4.23 -5.91
CA GLY A 165 -13.78 -4.20 -4.51
C GLY A 165 -12.94 -5.42 -4.11
N VAL A 166 -12.18 -6.00 -5.05
CA VAL A 166 -11.33 -7.17 -4.84
C VAL A 166 -9.87 -6.77 -4.90
N GLY A 167 -9.08 -7.24 -3.94
CA GLY A 167 -7.64 -7.03 -3.95
C GLY A 167 -6.96 -7.85 -5.05
N ARG A 168 -6.04 -7.24 -5.80
CA ARG A 168 -5.27 -7.88 -6.88
C ARG A 168 -3.92 -7.18 -7.04
N HIS A 169 -2.93 -7.91 -7.52
CA HIS A 169 -1.69 -7.31 -8.03
C HIS A 169 -1.43 -7.80 -9.45
N GLU A 170 -0.79 -6.97 -10.26
CA GLU A 170 -0.26 -7.34 -11.56
C GLU A 170 1.11 -6.68 -11.73
N GLU A 171 1.96 -7.32 -12.53
CA GLU A 171 3.28 -6.82 -12.90
C GLU A 171 3.31 -6.56 -14.40
N PHE A 172 3.82 -5.41 -14.81
CA PHE A 172 3.91 -5.05 -16.22
C PHE A 172 5.08 -4.10 -16.48
N PRO A 173 5.66 -4.16 -17.69
CA PRO A 173 6.68 -3.21 -18.10
C PRO A 173 6.05 -1.84 -18.39
N ILE A 174 6.82 -0.79 -18.14
CA ILE A 174 6.53 0.59 -18.53
C ILE A 174 7.75 1.13 -19.24
N VAL A 175 7.53 1.80 -20.37
CA VAL A 175 8.59 2.55 -21.04
C VAL A 175 8.75 3.89 -20.33
N SER A 176 9.95 4.12 -19.80
CA SER A 176 10.34 5.37 -19.16
C SER A 176 10.47 6.50 -20.17
N VAL A 177 10.53 7.75 -19.69
CA VAL A 177 10.73 8.93 -20.56
C VAL A 177 12.11 8.87 -21.26
N SER A 178 13.09 8.19 -20.66
CA SER A 178 14.41 7.90 -21.23
C SER A 178 14.40 6.81 -22.31
N GLY A 179 13.28 6.09 -22.49
CA GLY A 179 13.18 4.93 -23.37
C GLY A 179 13.62 3.60 -22.75
N SER A 180 14.07 3.57 -21.49
CA SER A 180 14.36 2.31 -20.78
C SER A 180 13.07 1.58 -20.38
N VAL A 181 13.10 0.25 -20.39
CA VAL A 181 12.01 -0.59 -19.90
C VAL A 181 12.15 -0.75 -18.40
N GLU A 182 11.18 -0.27 -17.64
CA GLU A 182 11.12 -0.35 -16.18
C GLU A 182 9.94 -1.25 -15.78
N TRP A 183 10.16 -2.15 -14.83
CA TRP A 183 9.10 -3.04 -14.36
C TRP A 183 8.38 -2.44 -13.16
N ARG A 184 7.05 -2.43 -13.23
CA ARG A 184 6.19 -1.98 -12.13
C ARG A 184 5.33 -3.13 -11.63
N ARG A 185 5.23 -3.23 -10.31
CA ARG A 185 4.18 -4.01 -9.64
C ARG A 185 3.13 -3.05 -9.14
N LEU A 186 1.89 -3.25 -9.56
CA LEU A 186 0.76 -2.44 -9.14
C LEU A 186 -0.22 -3.32 -8.36
N THR A 187 -0.48 -2.96 -7.11
CA THR A 187 -1.37 -3.67 -6.20
C THR A 187 -2.57 -2.79 -5.87
N VAL A 188 -3.77 -3.31 -6.07
CA VAL A 188 -5.01 -2.69 -5.63
C VAL A 188 -5.55 -3.40 -4.40
N SER A 189 -6.02 -2.63 -3.42
CA SER A 189 -6.67 -3.13 -2.20
C SER A 189 -7.91 -2.31 -1.90
N PRO A 190 -9.08 -2.95 -1.68
CA PRO A 190 -10.31 -2.23 -1.35
C PRO A 190 -10.18 -1.53 0.02
N VAL A 191 -10.65 -0.29 0.10
CA VAL A 191 -10.68 0.50 1.34
C VAL A 191 -12.12 0.82 1.66
N THR A 192 -12.64 0.23 2.73
CA THR A 192 -13.94 0.60 3.30
C THR A 192 -13.75 1.71 4.32
N ARG A 193 -14.39 2.87 4.08
CA ARG A 193 -14.34 3.99 5.01
C ARG A 193 -15.17 3.67 6.26
N ALA A 194 -14.51 3.40 7.38
CA ALA A 194 -15.18 3.15 8.66
C ALA A 194 -16.14 4.31 9.01
N GLY A 195 -17.45 4.02 8.98
CA GLY A 195 -18.52 4.95 9.34
C GLY A 195 -19.24 5.67 8.19
N HIS A 196 -18.85 5.47 6.93
CA HIS A 196 -19.58 5.98 5.75
C HIS A 196 -19.73 4.86 4.71
N ALA A 197 -20.55 3.85 5.03
CA ALA A 197 -20.87 2.74 4.13
C ALA A 197 -21.68 3.18 2.89
N ALA A 198 -22.17 4.43 2.85
CA ALA A 198 -22.99 4.97 1.77
C ALA A 198 -22.18 5.45 0.54
N ASP A 199 -20.88 5.74 0.70
CA ASP A 199 -20.03 6.26 -0.38
C ASP A 199 -19.31 5.15 -1.20
N GLY A 200 -19.64 3.87 -0.97
CA GLY A 200 -18.98 2.74 -1.64
C GLY A 200 -17.55 2.45 -1.16
N PRO A 201 -16.96 1.31 -1.56
CA PRO A 201 -15.56 1.00 -1.27
C PRO A 201 -14.65 1.86 -2.18
N GLY A 202 -13.75 2.63 -1.58
CA GLY A 202 -12.63 3.21 -2.32
C GLY A 202 -11.57 2.15 -2.60
N ALA A 203 -10.48 2.53 -3.26
CA ALA A 203 -9.36 1.64 -3.54
C ALA A 203 -8.03 2.32 -3.19
N LEU A 204 -7.15 1.59 -2.51
CA LEU A 204 -5.75 1.94 -2.34
C LEU A 204 -4.94 1.21 -3.41
N TRP A 205 -4.20 1.98 -4.18
CA TRP A 205 -3.26 1.53 -5.20
C TRP A 205 -1.85 1.75 -4.68
N ARG A 206 -1.04 0.70 -4.73
CA ARG A 206 0.39 0.71 -4.37
C ARG A 206 1.19 0.32 -5.60
N ALA A 207 2.14 1.17 -5.97
CA ALA A 207 3.03 0.99 -7.09
C ALA A 207 4.45 0.79 -6.56
N GLU A 208 5.09 -0.27 -7.00
CA GLU A 208 6.45 -0.63 -6.61
C GLU A 208 7.33 -0.71 -7.87
N ASP A 209 8.54 -0.19 -7.78
CA ASP A 209 9.59 -0.45 -8.76
C ASP A 209 10.22 -1.82 -8.49
N ILE A 210 10.05 -2.75 -9.42
CA ILE A 210 10.64 -4.09 -9.31
C ILE A 210 11.73 -4.32 -10.37
N THR A 211 12.20 -3.26 -11.03
CA THR A 211 13.20 -3.32 -12.11
C THR A 211 14.50 -3.93 -11.60
N ALA A 212 15.06 -3.38 -10.51
CA ALA A 212 16.30 -3.88 -9.92
C ALA A 212 16.19 -5.35 -9.44
N SER A 213 15.04 -5.73 -8.88
CA SER A 213 14.80 -7.12 -8.47
C SER A 213 14.75 -8.07 -9.68
N ARG A 214 14.10 -7.64 -10.76
CA ARG A 214 14.02 -8.41 -12.01
C ARG A 214 15.37 -8.54 -12.69
N GLU A 215 16.16 -7.47 -12.73
CA GLU A 215 17.52 -7.48 -13.29
C GLU A 215 18.43 -8.40 -12.49
N MET A 216 18.39 -8.34 -11.15
CA MET A 216 19.15 -9.24 -10.29
C MET A 216 18.76 -10.71 -10.52
N ASP A 217 17.46 -11.00 -10.61
CA ASP A 217 16.97 -12.34 -10.89
C ASP A 217 17.38 -12.83 -12.29
N ALA A 218 17.44 -11.93 -13.28
CA ALA A 218 17.88 -12.25 -14.63
C ALA A 218 19.38 -12.59 -14.66
N ILE A 219 20.22 -11.76 -14.02
CA ILE A 219 21.67 -12.00 -13.88
C ILE A 219 21.91 -13.34 -13.18
N ARG A 220 21.20 -13.60 -12.08
CA ARG A 220 21.34 -14.86 -11.34
C ARG A 220 21.04 -16.08 -12.21
N ARG A 221 19.98 -16.02 -13.02
CA ARG A 221 19.62 -17.11 -13.94
C ARG A 221 20.65 -17.26 -15.06
N GLU A 222 21.12 -16.15 -15.61
CA GLU A 222 22.16 -16.15 -16.65
C GLU A 222 23.46 -16.77 -16.12
N GLU A 223 23.88 -16.43 -14.90
CA GLU A 223 25.04 -17.04 -14.25
C GLU A 223 24.87 -18.55 -14.02
N GLU A 224 23.69 -19.00 -13.58
CA GLU A 224 23.37 -20.43 -13.44
C GLU A 224 23.47 -21.17 -14.78
N HIS A 225 22.93 -20.59 -15.86
CA HIS A 225 23.03 -21.15 -17.21
C HIS A 225 24.47 -21.17 -17.73
N HIS A 226 25.21 -20.07 -17.57
CA HIS A 226 26.61 -19.98 -18.00
C HIS A 226 27.51 -20.99 -17.28
N LEU A 227 27.28 -21.25 -15.99
CA LEU A 227 28.06 -22.26 -15.27
C LEU A 227 27.79 -23.67 -15.80
N ALA A 228 26.52 -23.99 -16.09
CA ALA A 228 26.15 -25.28 -16.68
C ALA A 228 26.80 -25.46 -18.06
N ASP A 229 26.64 -24.47 -18.94
CA ASP A 229 27.23 -24.48 -20.29
C ASP A 229 28.76 -24.58 -20.24
N PHE A 230 29.39 -23.86 -19.31
CA PHE A 230 30.84 -23.91 -19.12
C PHE A 230 31.29 -25.31 -18.74
N LEU A 231 30.66 -25.94 -17.74
CA LEU A 231 31.02 -27.30 -17.29
C LEU A 231 30.83 -28.34 -18.40
N ASP A 232 29.75 -28.22 -19.19
CA ASP A 232 29.47 -29.11 -20.32
C ASP A 232 30.51 -29.01 -21.44
N LEU A 233 30.98 -27.79 -21.73
CA LEU A 233 31.95 -27.53 -22.80
C LEU A 233 33.42 -27.63 -22.37
N LEU A 234 33.70 -27.92 -21.10
CA LEU A 234 35.07 -28.11 -20.64
C LEU A 234 35.76 -29.23 -21.44
N PRO A 235 37.01 -29.02 -21.92
CA PRO A 235 37.78 -30.06 -22.63
C PRO A 235 38.35 -31.13 -21.68
N VAL A 236 37.81 -31.24 -20.48
CA VAL A 236 38.16 -32.22 -19.46
C VAL A 236 36.91 -32.97 -19.04
N GLY A 237 37.05 -34.26 -18.74
CA GLY A 237 35.97 -35.03 -18.17
C GLY A 237 35.69 -34.58 -16.74
N PHE A 238 34.46 -34.13 -16.47
CA PHE A 238 34.03 -33.69 -15.15
C PHE A 238 32.78 -34.45 -14.73
N PHE A 239 32.78 -34.90 -13.48
CA PHE A 239 31.60 -35.49 -12.86
C PHE A 239 31.53 -35.14 -11.38
N SER A 240 30.33 -35.22 -10.82
CA SER A 240 30.11 -35.28 -9.38
C SER A 240 29.35 -36.55 -9.05
N ALA A 241 29.60 -37.10 -7.86
CA ALA A 241 28.93 -38.30 -7.38
C ALA A 241 28.46 -38.12 -5.94
N ASP A 242 27.41 -38.86 -5.56
CA ASP A 242 26.91 -38.87 -4.20
C ASP A 242 27.77 -39.72 -3.26
N SER A 243 27.41 -39.77 -1.98
CA SER A 243 28.11 -40.57 -0.98
C SER A 243 28.05 -42.08 -1.23
N SER A 244 27.16 -42.55 -2.09
CA SER A 244 27.05 -43.95 -2.53
C SER A 244 27.84 -44.24 -3.81
N GLY A 245 28.53 -43.24 -4.36
CA GLY A 245 29.32 -43.37 -5.58
C GLY A 245 28.49 -43.37 -6.86
N ARG A 246 27.25 -42.85 -6.83
CA ARG A 246 26.41 -42.71 -8.03
C ARG A 246 26.61 -41.33 -8.64
N PHE A 247 26.64 -41.24 -9.96
CA PHE A 247 26.77 -39.95 -10.64
C PHE A 247 25.59 -39.03 -10.31
N LEU A 248 25.90 -37.82 -9.85
CA LEU A 248 24.95 -36.71 -9.69
C LEU A 248 24.96 -35.79 -10.90
N TYR A 249 26.11 -35.63 -11.54
CA TYR A 249 26.30 -34.86 -12.76
C TYR A 249 27.49 -35.43 -13.53
N VAL A 250 27.39 -35.44 -14.86
CA VAL A 250 28.45 -35.82 -15.80
C VAL A 250 28.41 -34.82 -16.94
N ASN A 251 29.55 -34.21 -17.25
CA ASN A 251 29.60 -33.25 -18.36
C ASN A 251 29.59 -33.95 -19.72
N GLN A 252 29.20 -33.21 -20.76
CA GLN A 252 29.07 -33.78 -22.11
C GLN A 252 30.39 -34.39 -22.62
N THR A 253 31.54 -33.77 -22.30
CA THR A 253 32.85 -34.27 -22.71
C THR A 253 33.19 -35.65 -22.13
N LEU A 254 32.97 -35.88 -20.83
CA LEU A 254 33.20 -37.20 -20.22
C LEU A 254 32.24 -38.25 -20.77
N ALA A 255 30.97 -37.89 -20.95
CA ALA A 255 29.98 -38.80 -21.51
C ALA A 255 30.36 -39.24 -22.94
N GLN A 256 30.83 -38.30 -23.77
CA GLN A 256 31.38 -38.62 -25.10
C GLN A 256 32.59 -39.55 -25.04
N TRP A 257 33.53 -39.33 -24.11
CA TRP A 257 34.70 -40.21 -23.96
C TRP A 257 34.33 -41.63 -23.57
N LEU A 258 33.24 -41.80 -22.81
CA LEU A 258 32.71 -43.08 -22.36
C LEU A 258 31.63 -43.66 -23.28
N ASP A 259 31.42 -43.04 -24.45
CA ASP A 259 30.42 -43.44 -25.46
C ASP A 259 29.00 -43.60 -24.89
N ALA A 260 28.65 -42.72 -23.95
CA ALA A 260 27.37 -42.71 -23.24
C ALA A 260 26.72 -41.31 -23.31
N SER A 261 25.44 -41.21 -22.93
CA SER A 261 24.77 -39.91 -22.75
C SER A 261 24.83 -39.48 -21.28
N PRO A 262 24.98 -38.17 -20.98
CA PRO A 262 24.93 -37.68 -19.61
C PRO A 262 23.69 -38.16 -18.85
N GLU A 263 22.51 -38.13 -19.49
CA GLU A 263 21.26 -38.55 -18.85
C GLU A 263 21.23 -40.04 -18.50
N GLY A 264 21.90 -40.88 -19.30
CA GLY A 264 22.00 -42.32 -19.04
C GLY A 264 23.02 -42.68 -17.95
N MET A 265 23.98 -41.78 -17.71
CA MET A 265 25.00 -41.97 -16.67
C MET A 265 24.55 -41.46 -15.31
N VAL A 266 23.71 -40.42 -15.24
CA VAL A 266 23.19 -39.89 -13.97
C VAL A 266 22.43 -40.99 -13.21
N ALA A 267 22.68 -41.07 -11.90
CA ALA A 267 22.23 -42.10 -10.96
C ALA A 267 22.83 -43.51 -11.15
N SER A 268 23.61 -43.74 -12.22
CA SER A 268 24.34 -44.98 -12.41
C SER A 268 25.57 -45.05 -11.49
N PRO A 269 26.00 -46.25 -11.05
CA PRO A 269 27.20 -46.43 -10.23
C PRO A 269 28.48 -46.03 -10.98
N LEU A 270 29.38 -45.31 -10.31
CA LEU A 270 30.66 -44.89 -10.90
C LEU A 270 31.57 -46.08 -11.24
N ASP A 271 31.53 -47.15 -10.45
CA ASP A 271 32.33 -48.35 -10.62
C ASP A 271 31.99 -49.16 -11.88
N GLU A 272 30.76 -49.03 -12.41
CA GLU A 272 30.35 -49.63 -13.69
C GLU A 272 31.17 -49.10 -14.87
N TYR A 273 31.62 -47.84 -14.79
CA TYR A 273 32.38 -47.17 -15.86
C TYR A 273 33.89 -47.15 -15.58
N MET A 274 34.30 -47.48 -14.36
CA MET A 274 35.70 -47.58 -13.97
C MET A 274 36.14 -49.04 -13.98
N SER A 275 36.67 -49.51 -15.12
CA SER A 275 37.36 -50.80 -15.13
C SER A 275 38.60 -50.74 -14.23
N PRO A 276 38.92 -51.79 -13.42
CA PRO A 276 40.19 -51.85 -12.72
C PRO A 276 41.30 -51.82 -13.77
N GLY A 277 42.16 -50.81 -13.73
CA GLY A 277 43.30 -50.75 -14.64
C GLY A 277 44.10 -52.04 -14.50
N GLU A 278 44.20 -52.81 -15.57
CA GLU A 278 45.21 -53.87 -15.64
C GLU A 278 46.56 -53.18 -15.52
N ASP A 279 47.20 -53.39 -14.38
CA ASP A 279 48.54 -52.95 -14.04
C ASP A 279 49.53 -53.61 -15.02
N ARG A 280 49.73 -52.98 -16.19
CA ARG A 280 50.73 -53.42 -17.17
C ARG A 280 52.11 -53.07 -16.62
N ARG A 281 52.68 -54.03 -15.90
CA ARG A 281 54.13 -54.12 -15.63
C ARG A 281 54.93 -54.32 -16.91
#